data_AF-A0A539DXN8-F1
#
_entry.id   AF-A0A539DXN8-F1
#
_cell.length_a   1.000
_cell.length_b   1.000
_cell.length_c   1.000
_cell.angle_alpha   90.00
_cell.angle_beta   90.00
_cell.angle_gamma   90.00
#
_symmetry.space_group_name_H-M   'P 1'
#
loop_
_entity.id
_entity.type
_entity.pdbx_description
1 polymer ?
#
loop_
_entity_poly.entity_id
_entity_poly.type
_entity_poly.pdbx_seq_one_letter_code
_entity_poly.pdbx_strand_id
1 'polypeptide(L)'
;MIQIAAPLWWLVLPLPLLLWWQRQRITALLRRRDHDLALHHPDAALLIALSQQTRQPHHTPWLWLCGITLLMTALLRPQWVDLRGEDLRYGRDIMVALDLSGSTRAEDFVLDGKVVNRL
;
A
#
# COMPACT_ATOMS: atom_id res chain seq x y z
N MET A 1 13.36 -10.04 16.95
CA MET A 1 13.65 -10.47 15.56
C MET A 1 12.56 -9.96 14.62
N ILE A 2 12.88 -9.67 13.35
CA ILE A 2 11.87 -9.28 12.36
C ILE A 2 11.16 -10.53 11.88
N GLN A 3 9.84 -10.58 12.06
CA GLN A 3 8.98 -11.60 11.45
C GLN A 3 8.04 -10.93 10.45
N ILE A 4 7.66 -11.67 9.41
CA ILE A 4 6.75 -11.20 8.36
C ILE A 4 5.43 -11.94 8.56
N ALA A 5 4.39 -11.23 9.02
CA ALA A 5 3.12 -11.88 9.34
C ALA A 5 2.33 -12.29 8.08
N ALA A 6 2.60 -11.66 6.93
CA ALA A 6 1.89 -11.94 5.69
C ALA A 6 2.87 -12.12 4.49
N PRO A 7 3.63 -13.24 4.44
CA PRO A 7 4.71 -13.42 3.47
C PRO A 7 4.22 -13.54 2.02
N LEU A 8 2.97 -13.96 1.79
CA LEU A 8 2.42 -14.12 0.44
C LEU A 8 2.41 -12.81 -0.37
N TRP A 9 2.38 -11.64 0.30
CA TRP A 9 2.43 -10.34 -0.37
C TRP A 9 3.75 -10.07 -1.11
N TRP A 10 4.82 -10.84 -0.83
CA TRP A 10 6.05 -10.81 -1.62
C TRP A 10 5.82 -11.08 -3.11
N LEU A 11 4.83 -11.92 -3.44
CA LEU A 11 4.50 -12.26 -4.83
C LEU A 11 3.93 -11.07 -5.61
N VAL A 12 3.33 -10.09 -4.91
CA VAL A 12 2.70 -8.90 -5.51
C VAL A 12 3.71 -7.76 -5.69
N LEU A 13 4.81 -7.77 -4.93
CA LEU A 13 5.86 -6.75 -4.96
C LEU A 13 6.47 -6.47 -6.36
N PRO A 14 6.74 -7.47 -7.25
CA PRO A 14 7.26 -7.19 -8.59
C PRO A 14 6.22 -6.64 -9.58
N LEU A 15 4.93 -6.77 -9.27
CA LEU A 15 3.82 -6.46 -10.16
C LEU A 15 3.78 -4.98 -10.63
N PRO A 16 3.93 -3.96 -9.76
CA PRO A 16 3.94 -2.56 -10.20
C PRO A 16 5.12 -2.23 -11.14
N LEU A 17 6.29 -2.82 -10.91
CA LEU A 17 7.45 -2.64 -11.79
C LEU A 17 7.21 -3.28 -13.16
N LEU A 18 6.61 -4.46 -13.17
CA LEU A 18 6.31 -5.22 -14.39
C LEU A 18 5.25 -4.50 -15.24
N LEU A 19 4.21 -3.95 -14.62
CA LEU A 19 3.21 -3.11 -15.28
C LEU A 19 3.81 -1.82 -15.83
N TRP A 20 4.68 -1.15 -15.05
CA TRP A 20 5.38 0.04 -15.51
C TRP A 20 6.25 -0.27 -16.73
N TRP A 21 7.01 -1.35 -16.69
CA TRP A 21 7.87 -1.78 -17.81
C TRP A 21 7.08 -2.17 -19.05
N GLN A 22 5.99 -2.93 -18.91
CA GLN A 22 5.09 -3.23 -20.03
C GLN A 22 4.50 -1.96 -20.64
N ARG A 23 4.08 -0.99 -19.81
CA ARG A 23 3.55 0.29 -20.29
C ARG A 23 4.58 1.04 -21.11
N GLN A 24 5.83 1.11 -20.66
CA GLN A 24 6.93 1.76 -21.41
C GLN A 24 7.22 1.06 -22.74
N ARG A 25 7.15 -0.27 -22.77
CA ARG A 25 7.32 -1.04 -24.02
C ARG A 25 6.19 -0.78 -25.01
N ILE A 26 4.95 -0.84 -24.55
CA ILE A 26 3.77 -0.61 -25.40
C ILE A 26 3.79 0.82 -25.95
N THR A 27 4.07 1.84 -25.11
CA THR A 27 4.16 3.23 -25.58
C THR A 27 5.33 3.44 -26.55
N ALA A 28 6.47 2.78 -26.36
CA ALA A 28 7.59 2.83 -27.30
C ALA A 28 7.24 2.19 -28.65
N LEU A 29 6.52 1.05 -28.65
CA LEU A 29 6.05 0.39 -29.87
C LEU A 29 5.02 1.25 -30.62
N LEU A 30 4.07 1.85 -29.90
CA LEU A 30 3.07 2.75 -30.47
C LEU A 30 3.71 4.00 -31.08
N ARG A 31 4.68 4.64 -30.40
CA ARG A 31 5.44 5.78 -30.95
C ARG A 31 6.22 5.44 -32.22
N ARG A 32 6.78 4.23 -32.30
CA ARG A 32 7.45 3.76 -33.52
C ARG A 32 6.46 3.59 -34.67
N ARG A 33 5.25 3.11 -34.38
CA ARG A 33 4.17 2.93 -35.36
C ARG A 33 3.60 4.25 -35.87
N ASP A 34 3.49 5.27 -35.01
CA ASP A 34 3.10 6.63 -35.39
C ASP A 34 4.09 7.30 -36.36
N HIS A 35 5.37 6.89 -36.35
CA HIS A 35 6.38 7.40 -37.29
C HIS A 35 6.25 6.81 -38.71
N ASP A 36 5.52 5.69 -38.85
CA ASP A 36 5.34 4.94 -40.12
C ASP A 36 3.92 5.13 -40.71
N LEU A 37 3.08 5.96 -40.09
CA LEU A 37 1.71 6.22 -40.52
C LEU A 37 1.70 7.18 -41.73
N ALA A 38 1.67 6.60 -42.93
CA ALA A 38 1.53 7.26 -44.24
C ALA A 38 0.13 7.86 -44.51
N LEU A 39 -0.61 8.28 -43.47
CA LEU A 39 -1.87 9.00 -43.64
C LEU A 39 -1.61 10.50 -43.65
N HIS A 40 -1.47 11.07 -44.85
CA HIS A 40 -1.45 12.51 -45.07
C HIS A 40 -2.86 13.07 -44.90
N HIS A 41 -3.23 13.44 -43.67
CA HIS A 41 -4.42 14.24 -43.42
C HIS A 41 -4.00 15.71 -43.19
N PRO A 42 -4.58 16.69 -43.90
CA PRO A 42 -4.14 18.10 -43.86
C PRO A 42 -4.18 18.70 -42.45
N ASP A 43 -5.09 18.25 -41.59
CA ASP A 43 -5.21 18.71 -40.20
C ASP A 43 -4.48 17.84 -39.17
N ALA A 44 -3.78 16.78 -39.58
CA ALA A 44 -3.04 15.91 -38.67
C ALA A 44 -1.94 16.68 -37.91
N ALA A 45 -1.27 17.62 -38.58
CA ALA A 45 -0.24 18.44 -37.94
C ALA A 45 -0.80 19.31 -36.80
N LEU A 46 -2.00 19.87 -36.99
CA LEU A 46 -2.68 20.70 -36.01
C LEU A 46 -3.17 19.86 -34.81
N LEU A 47 -3.76 18.70 -35.08
CA LEU A 47 -4.16 17.73 -34.05
C LEU A 47 -2.96 17.21 -33.24
N ILE A 48 -1.84 16.92 -33.89
CA ILE A 48 -0.60 16.49 -33.23
C ILE A 48 -0.06 17.61 -32.34
N ALA A 49 0.00 18.85 -32.83
CA ALA A 49 0.45 20.01 -32.05
C ALA A 49 -0.42 20.25 -30.80
N LEU A 50 -1.75 20.16 -30.93
CA LEU A 50 -2.67 20.27 -29.79
C LEU A 50 -2.51 19.10 -28.79
N SER A 51 -2.24 17.89 -29.28
CA SER A 51 -2.01 16.71 -28.43
C SER A 51 -0.67 16.74 -27.69
N GLN A 52 0.34 17.39 -28.25
CA GLN A 52 1.66 17.56 -27.64
C GLN A 52 1.64 18.64 -26.55
N GLN A 53 0.83 19.70 -26.74
CA GLN A 53 0.69 20.80 -25.78
C GLN A 53 0.08 20.37 -24.43
N THR A 54 -0.67 19.27 -24.40
CA THR A 54 -1.32 18.73 -23.18
C THR A 54 -0.50 17.68 -22.45
N ARG A 55 0.59 17.17 -23.05
CA ARG A 55 1.47 16.19 -22.41
C ARG A 55 2.59 16.89 -21.66
N GLN A 56 2.27 17.54 -20.54
CA GLN A 56 3.30 17.80 -19.54
C GLN A 56 3.84 16.45 -19.06
N PRO A 57 5.14 16.15 -19.24
CA PRO A 57 5.72 14.96 -18.64
C PRO A 57 5.65 15.13 -17.13
N HIS A 58 4.72 14.44 -16.46
CA HIS A 58 4.76 14.36 -15.00
C HIS A 58 6.06 13.64 -14.60
N HIS A 59 7.04 14.43 -14.17
CA HIS A 59 8.43 14.04 -13.85
C HIS A 59 8.58 13.24 -12.55
N THR A 60 7.55 12.57 -12.08
CA THR A 60 7.61 11.85 -10.79
C THR A 60 7.18 10.38 -10.85
N PRO A 61 7.55 9.61 -11.90
CA PRO A 61 7.32 8.16 -11.88
C PRO A 61 8.04 7.49 -10.69
N TRP A 62 9.13 8.10 -10.20
CA TRP A 62 9.88 7.60 -9.05
C TRP A 62 9.09 7.73 -7.75
N LEU A 63 8.35 8.83 -7.52
CA LEU A 63 7.51 8.99 -6.32
C LEU A 63 6.37 7.97 -6.30
N TRP A 64 5.76 7.72 -7.47
CA TRP A 64 4.74 6.70 -7.59
C TRP A 64 5.29 5.30 -7.31
N LEU A 65 6.46 4.98 -7.89
CA LEU A 65 7.17 3.72 -7.63
C LEU A 65 7.57 3.58 -6.15
N CYS A 66 8.10 4.62 -5.52
CA CYS A 66 8.42 4.62 -4.10
C CYS A 66 7.16 4.45 -3.22
N GLY A 67 6.07 5.17 -3.55
CA GLY A 67 4.83 5.07 -2.79
C GLY A 67 4.24 3.66 -2.85
N ILE A 68 4.22 3.04 -4.03
CA ILE A 68 3.66 1.69 -4.19
C ILE A 68 4.56 0.63 -3.56
N THR A 69 5.90 0.77 -3.61
CA THR A 69 6.80 -0.14 -2.90
C THR A 69 6.62 -0.04 -1.39
N LEU A 70 6.56 1.18 -0.83
CA LEU A 70 6.30 1.38 0.60
C LEU A 70 4.95 0.77 1.04
N LEU A 71 3.90 0.96 0.23
CA LEU A 71 2.59 0.36 0.48
C LEU A 71 2.68 -1.17 0.52
N MET A 72 3.32 -1.78 -0.49
CA MET A 72 3.50 -3.24 -0.53
C MET A 72 4.34 -3.75 0.64
N THR A 73 5.36 -3.00 1.08
CA THR A 73 6.13 -3.37 2.27
C THR A 73 5.32 -3.26 3.57
N ALA A 74 4.36 -2.34 3.65
CA ALA A 74 3.46 -2.26 4.79
C ALA A 74 2.51 -3.47 4.82
N LEU A 75 2.04 -3.96 3.66
CA LEU A 75 1.19 -5.14 3.55
C LEU A 75 1.89 -6.44 3.99
N LEU A 76 3.23 -6.52 3.89
CA LEU A 76 4.01 -7.62 4.46
C LEU A 76 3.89 -7.72 5.99
N ARG A 77 3.45 -6.64 6.66
CA ARG A 77 3.34 -6.52 8.12
C ARG A 77 4.65 -6.93 8.82
N PRO A 78 5.75 -6.17 8.61
CA PRO A 78 7.00 -6.41 9.32
C PRO A 78 6.78 -6.12 10.81
N GLN A 79 6.92 -7.16 11.63
CA GLN A 79 6.75 -7.07 13.07
C GLN A 79 8.08 -7.31 13.77
N TRP A 80 8.42 -6.41 14.69
CA TRP A 80 9.48 -6.63 15.66
C TRP A 80 8.93 -7.52 16.77
N VAL A 81 9.18 -8.81 16.65
CA VAL A 81 8.78 -9.78 17.67
C VAL A 81 9.94 -9.94 18.62
N ASP A 82 9.76 -9.45 19.84
CA ASP A 82 10.67 -9.73 20.93
C ASP A 82 10.37 -11.16 21.40
N LEU A 83 11.29 -12.10 21.19
CA LEU A 83 11.17 -13.38 21.89
C LEU A 83 11.51 -13.12 23.33
N ARG A 84 10.50 -12.69 24.09
CA ARG A 84 10.40 -13.15 25.47
C ARG A 84 10.48 -14.66 25.35
N GLY A 85 11.56 -15.22 25.91
CA GLY A 85 12.10 -16.53 25.58
C GLY A 85 11.02 -17.60 25.44
N GLU A 86 11.37 -18.64 24.70
CA GLU A 86 10.62 -19.90 24.65
C GLU A 86 10.51 -20.54 26.04
N ASP A 87 9.76 -19.93 26.96
CA ASP A 87 9.18 -20.59 28.11
C ASP A 87 7.89 -21.24 27.63
N LEU A 88 8.09 -22.23 26.76
CA LEU A 88 7.07 -23.21 26.46
C LEU A 88 6.81 -24.03 27.74
N ARG A 89 5.61 -23.80 28.29
CA ARG A 89 4.84 -24.76 29.10
C ARG A 89 5.23 -24.89 30.57
N TYR A 90 5.16 -23.80 31.32
CA TYR A 90 4.72 -23.89 32.71
C TYR A 90 3.35 -23.23 32.83
N GLY A 91 2.43 -23.86 33.56
CA GLY A 91 1.16 -23.26 33.93
C GLY A 91 1.45 -21.87 34.51
N ARG A 92 0.98 -20.84 33.81
CA ARG A 92 1.30 -19.47 34.18
C ARG A 92 0.19 -19.00 35.11
N ASP A 93 0.56 -18.73 36.36
CA ASP A 93 -0.34 -18.06 37.27
C ASP A 93 -0.50 -16.61 36.80
N ILE A 94 -1.71 -16.29 36.33
CA ILE A 94 -2.07 -14.93 35.92
C ILE A 94 -2.77 -14.28 37.11
N MET A 95 -2.08 -13.36 37.79
CA MET A 95 -2.71 -12.49 38.77
C MET A 95 -3.23 -11.24 38.06
N VAL A 96 -4.55 -11.11 37.99
CA VAL A 96 -5.21 -9.90 37.49
C VAL A 96 -5.60 -9.03 38.67
N ALA A 97 -5.02 -7.83 38.76
CA ALA A 97 -5.44 -6.81 39.70
C ALA A 97 -6.31 -5.79 38.94
N LEU A 98 -7.50 -5.51 39.47
CA LEU A 98 -8.43 -4.53 38.92
C LEU A 98 -8.40 -3.28 39.80
N ASP A 99 -8.24 -2.11 39.19
CA ASP A 99 -8.43 -0.85 39.89
C ASP A 99 -9.94 -0.62 40.06
N LEU A 100 -10.39 -0.38 41.29
CA LEU A 100 -11.78 -0.05 41.62
C LEU A 100 -11.93 1.42 42.07
N SER A 101 -10.97 2.27 41.68
CA SER A 101 -11.04 3.70 41.92
C SER A 101 -12.29 4.32 41.29
N GLY A 102 -12.70 5.49 41.80
CA GLY A 102 -13.90 6.19 41.32
C GLY A 102 -13.89 6.49 39.81
N SER A 103 -12.73 6.49 39.16
CA SER A 103 -12.60 6.66 37.70
C SER A 103 -13.26 5.53 36.90
N THR A 104 -13.43 4.35 37.48
CA THR A 104 -14.09 3.20 36.83
C THR A 104 -15.60 3.36 36.73
N ARG A 105 -16.20 4.28 37.47
CA ARG A 105 -17.64 4.61 37.39
C ARG A 105 -17.99 5.48 36.18
N ALA A 106 -17.02 5.89 35.38
CA ALA A 106 -17.28 6.63 34.15
C ALA A 106 -18.11 5.76 33.19
N GLU A 107 -19.23 6.30 32.71
CA GLU A 107 -20.17 5.63 31.79
C GLU A 107 -19.80 5.92 30.33
N ASP A 108 -18.60 5.50 29.93
CA ASP A 108 -18.07 5.74 28.59
C ASP A 108 -17.99 4.48 27.72
N PHE A 109 -18.49 3.35 28.21
CA PHE A 109 -18.57 2.09 27.47
C PHE A 109 -19.99 1.82 26.99
N VAL A 110 -20.13 1.08 25.89
CA VAL A 110 -21.42 0.62 25.37
C VAL A 110 -21.41 -0.89 25.24
N LEU A 111 -22.32 -1.55 25.95
CA LEU A 111 -22.52 -2.99 25.91
C LEU A 111 -23.98 -3.28 25.59
N ASP A 112 -24.23 -4.08 24.55
CA ASP A 112 -25.57 -4.41 24.05
C ASP A 112 -26.47 -3.17 23.82
N GLY A 113 -25.87 -2.08 23.34
CA GLY A 113 -26.57 -0.82 23.06
C GLY A 113 -26.92 0.01 24.29
N LYS A 114 -26.50 -0.40 25.49
CA LYS A 114 -26.65 0.36 26.74
C LYS A 114 -25.32 0.98 27.13
N VAL A 115 -25.37 2.23 27.58
CA VAL A 115 -24.20 2.88 28.17
C VAL A 115 -23.97 2.25 29.54
N VAL A 116 -22.73 1.81 29.80
CA VAL A 116 -22.30 1.12 31.02
C VAL A 116 -21.00 1.73 31.53
N ASN A 117 -20.70 1.50 32.81
CA ASN A 117 -19.41 1.88 33.38
C ASN A 117 -18.31 0.87 33.00
N ARG A 118 -17.09 1.09 33.49
CA ARG A 118 -15.90 0.28 33.15
C ARG A 118 -15.77 -1.00 34.00
N LEU A 119 -16.80 -1.36 34.77
CA LEU A 119 -16.86 -2.53 35.65
C LEU A 119 -17.86 -3.58 35.14
#